data_AF-A0A368D440-F1
#
_entry.id   AF-A0A368D440-F1
#
_cell.length_a   1.000
_cell.length_b   1.000
_cell.length_c   1.000
_cell.angle_alpha   90.00
_cell.angle_beta   90.00
_cell.angle_gamma   90.00
#
_symmetry.space_group_name_H-M   'P 1'
#
loop_
_entity.id
_entity.type
_entity.pdbx_description
1 polymer ?
#
loop_
_entity_poly.entity_id
_entity_poly.type
_entity_poly.pdbx_seq_one_letter_code
_entity_poly.pdbx_strand_id
1 'polypeptide(L)'
;MDLTGHIPYSNMHLSDIKVLIERGENDSIEFKQTVPSPDKIAREICALANTRGGIIFVGVSDHGELVGIRDYFEEEFWIRQGAEDLCMPAVEVRFEVIEVKKRDILLVHVSESERKPVFLKHKKKRVAFIRQHEENVVASPERLRLMAMETRDTEITFEYGAKEQRLFQYLREHGEISAEGFAKIAGISATVASRTLAALVKTGTLSVFFREKQEYFCFTVSDNKEPQTVSET
;
A
#
# COMPACT_ATOMS: atom_id res chain seq x y z
N MET A 1 -22.71 0.96 5.74
CA MET A 1 -23.90 0.87 6.60
C MET A 1 -25.12 0.86 5.71
N ASP A 2 -26.15 0.12 6.10
CA ASP A 2 -27.46 0.24 5.46
C ASP A 2 -28.18 1.53 5.89
N LEU A 3 -29.39 1.75 5.36
CA LEU A 3 -30.22 2.93 5.65
C LEU A 3 -30.67 3.03 7.12
N THR A 4 -30.43 2.00 7.93
CA THR A 4 -30.79 1.94 9.35
C THR A 4 -29.58 2.08 10.29
N GLY A 5 -28.37 2.22 9.73
CA GLY A 5 -27.13 2.31 10.51
C GLY A 5 -26.60 0.95 10.98
N HIS A 6 -27.17 -0.16 10.49
CA HIS A 6 -26.71 -1.51 10.79
C HIS A 6 -25.68 -2.00 9.77
N ILE A 7 -24.86 -2.97 10.20
CA ILE A 7 -23.96 -3.69 9.31
C ILE A 7 -24.82 -4.54 8.36
N PRO A 8 -24.62 -4.45 7.03
CA PRO A 8 -25.39 -5.26 6.10
C PRO A 8 -25.10 -6.75 6.29
N TYR A 9 -26.14 -7.57 6.11
CA TYR A 9 -25.93 -8.99 5.89
C TYR A 9 -25.18 -9.22 4.59
N SER A 10 -24.20 -10.12 4.60
CA SER A 10 -23.44 -10.46 3.41
C SER A 10 -24.35 -11.11 2.37
N ASN A 11 -24.12 -10.78 1.10
CA ASN A 11 -24.72 -11.49 -0.02
C ASN A 11 -23.99 -12.82 -0.32
N MET A 12 -22.86 -13.10 0.34
CA MET A 12 -22.14 -14.36 0.19
C MET A 12 -22.91 -15.51 0.84
N HIS A 13 -22.93 -16.67 0.18
CA HIS A 13 -23.50 -17.86 0.79
C HIS A 13 -22.52 -18.47 1.79
N LEU A 14 -23.06 -19.14 2.81
CA LEU A 14 -22.27 -19.87 3.81
C LEU A 14 -21.30 -20.88 3.19
N SER A 15 -21.64 -21.45 2.03
CA SER A 15 -20.75 -22.34 1.26
C SER A 15 -19.49 -21.62 0.79
N ASP A 16 -19.60 -20.37 0.33
CA ASP A 16 -18.47 -19.61 -0.22
C ASP A 16 -17.48 -19.26 0.90
N ILE A 17 -18.02 -18.91 2.07
CA ILE A 17 -17.25 -18.61 3.27
C ILE A 17 -16.52 -19.83 3.78
N LYS A 18 -17.16 -21.00 3.79
CA LYS A 18 -16.49 -22.24 4.17
C LYS A 18 -15.29 -22.53 3.28
N VAL A 19 -15.41 -22.31 1.97
CA VAL A 19 -14.27 -22.46 1.04
C VAL A 19 -13.14 -21.50 1.39
N LEU A 20 -13.44 -20.27 1.82
CA LEU A 20 -12.41 -19.33 2.27
C LEU A 20 -11.76 -19.75 3.59
N ILE A 21 -12.56 -20.23 4.55
CA ILE A 21 -12.07 -20.67 5.86
C ILE A 21 -11.24 -21.96 5.75
N GLU A 22 -11.63 -22.88 4.87
CA GLU A 22 -10.88 -24.12 4.59
C GLU A 22 -9.49 -23.86 3.98
N ARG A 23 -9.26 -22.68 3.39
CA ARG A 23 -7.92 -22.26 2.93
C ARG A 23 -6.99 -21.86 4.08
N GLY A 24 -7.54 -21.67 5.28
CA GLY A 24 -6.78 -21.25 6.45
C GLY A 24 -6.39 -19.77 6.43
N GLU A 25 -5.75 -19.35 7.53
CA GLU A 25 -5.11 -18.05 7.62
C GLU A 25 -3.97 -17.93 6.60
N ASN A 26 -3.78 -16.72 6.08
CA ASN A 26 -2.73 -16.40 5.12
C ASN A 26 -2.46 -14.89 5.11
N ASP A 27 -1.79 -14.40 4.06
CA ASP A 27 -1.43 -12.99 3.93
C ASP A 27 -2.62 -12.04 3.77
N SER A 28 -3.82 -12.58 3.49
CA SER A 28 -5.06 -11.84 3.28
C SER A 28 -6.25 -12.33 4.12
N ILE A 29 -6.08 -13.39 4.90
CA ILE A 29 -7.13 -13.99 5.75
C ILE A 29 -6.62 -14.11 7.17
N GLU A 30 -7.39 -13.56 8.12
CA GLU A 30 -7.15 -13.66 9.56
C GLU A 30 -8.41 -14.22 10.24
N PHE A 31 -8.24 -15.13 11.18
CA PHE A 31 -9.32 -15.65 12.03
C PHE A 31 -9.20 -15.10 13.45
N LYS A 32 -10.35 -14.73 14.01
CA LYS A 32 -10.48 -14.34 15.40
C LYS A 32 -11.75 -14.91 15.96
N GLN A 33 -11.66 -15.61 17.08
CA GLN A 33 -12.88 -16.07 17.75
C GLN A 33 -13.68 -14.89 18.30
N THR A 34 -12.98 -13.93 18.91
CA THR A 34 -13.49 -12.63 19.35
C THR A 34 -12.40 -11.57 19.19
N VAL A 35 -12.79 -10.29 19.23
CA VAL A 35 -11.82 -9.18 19.30
C VAL A 35 -11.45 -8.99 20.76
N PRO A 36 -10.20 -9.14 21.21
CA PRO A 36 -9.89 -9.04 22.64
C PRO A 36 -9.63 -7.61 23.13
N SER A 37 -9.16 -6.72 22.25
CA SER A 37 -8.89 -5.31 22.56
C SER A 37 -8.64 -4.52 21.27
N PRO A 38 -8.84 -3.18 21.27
CA PRO A 38 -8.55 -2.33 20.12
C PRO A 38 -7.07 -2.38 19.71
N ASP A 39 -6.13 -2.42 20.66
CA ASP A 39 -4.69 -2.49 20.33
C ASP A 39 -4.29 -3.76 19.57
N LYS A 40 -4.89 -4.90 19.92
CA LYS A 40 -4.58 -6.18 19.28
C LYS A 40 -5.13 -6.22 17.86
N ILE A 41 -6.38 -5.84 17.67
CA ILE A 41 -6.99 -5.84 16.33
C ILE A 41 -6.40 -4.75 15.42
N ALA A 42 -6.01 -3.61 15.97
CA ALA A 42 -5.35 -2.55 15.21
C ALA A 42 -4.00 -3.01 14.62
N ARG A 43 -3.30 -3.96 15.26
CA ARG A 43 -2.10 -4.57 14.69
C ARG A 43 -2.42 -5.34 13.40
N GLU A 44 -3.47 -6.16 13.45
CA GLU A 44 -3.95 -6.94 12.29
C GLU A 44 -4.36 -6.03 11.13
N ILE A 45 -5.16 -5.02 11.44
CA ILE A 45 -5.65 -4.02 10.47
C ILE A 45 -4.47 -3.26 9.85
N CYS A 46 -3.53 -2.80 10.66
CA CYS A 46 -2.33 -2.10 10.20
C CYS A 46 -1.48 -2.98 9.26
N ALA A 47 -1.28 -4.25 9.60
CA ALA A 47 -0.50 -5.18 8.78
C ALA A 47 -1.15 -5.49 7.43
N LEU A 48 -2.46 -5.75 7.43
CA LEU A 48 -3.25 -6.00 6.22
C LEU A 48 -3.24 -4.75 5.33
N ALA A 49 -3.55 -3.57 5.89
CA ALA A 49 -3.60 -2.32 5.14
C ALA A 49 -2.25 -1.91 4.53
N ASN A 50 -1.13 -2.20 5.20
CA ASN A 50 0.22 -1.97 4.66
C ASN A 50 0.64 -2.98 3.60
N THR A 51 -0.08 -4.11 3.47
CA THR A 51 0.24 -5.18 2.52
C THR A 51 -0.72 -5.12 1.34
N ARG A 52 -1.71 -6.01 1.25
CA ARG A 52 -2.65 -6.12 0.12
C ARG A 52 -4.11 -5.97 0.54
N GLY A 53 -4.35 -5.50 1.78
CA GLY A 53 -5.64 -5.63 2.43
C GLY A 53 -5.95 -7.08 2.79
N GLY A 54 -7.21 -7.37 3.07
CA GLY A 54 -7.70 -8.71 3.38
C GLY A 54 -9.01 -8.71 4.14
N ILE A 55 -9.33 -9.87 4.71
CA ILE A 55 -10.55 -10.10 5.49
C ILE A 55 -10.18 -10.69 6.85
N ILE A 56 -10.70 -10.09 7.91
CA ILE A 56 -10.68 -10.67 9.25
C ILE A 56 -12.05 -11.30 9.50
N PHE A 57 -12.08 -12.61 9.76
CA PHE A 57 -13.29 -13.32 10.15
C PHE A 57 -13.38 -13.38 11.67
N VAL A 58 -14.35 -12.68 12.24
CA VAL A 58 -14.63 -12.69 13.67
C VAL A 58 -15.76 -13.67 13.98
N GLY A 59 -15.58 -14.50 15.01
CA GLY A 59 -16.42 -15.66 15.30
C GLY A 59 -15.88 -16.97 14.73
N VAL A 60 -14.62 -17.00 14.28
CA VAL A 60 -13.94 -18.19 13.74
C VAL A 60 -12.78 -18.57 14.64
N SER A 61 -12.67 -19.84 15.04
CA SER A 61 -11.53 -20.29 15.84
C SER A 61 -10.24 -20.33 15.02
N ASP A 62 -9.09 -20.40 15.69
CA ASP A 62 -7.77 -20.56 15.05
C ASP A 62 -7.66 -21.86 14.21
N HIS A 63 -8.59 -22.81 14.41
CA HIS A 63 -8.70 -24.05 13.64
C HIS A 63 -9.72 -23.98 12.49
N GLY A 64 -10.28 -22.79 12.20
CA GLY A 64 -11.26 -22.58 11.15
C GLY A 64 -12.68 -23.04 11.51
N GLU A 65 -12.99 -23.24 12.80
CA GLU A 65 -14.35 -23.61 13.20
C GLU A 65 -15.25 -22.38 13.30
N LEU A 66 -16.45 -22.45 12.72
CA LEU A 66 -17.48 -21.41 12.82
C LEU A 66 -18.14 -21.43 14.21
N VAL A 67 -17.55 -20.74 15.18
CA VAL A 67 -18.05 -20.65 16.57
C VAL A 67 -19.20 -19.65 16.69
N GLY A 68 -19.07 -18.52 15.98
CA GLY A 68 -20.01 -17.40 16.00
C GLY A 68 -19.98 -16.57 17.29
N ILE A 69 -20.23 -15.28 17.15
CA ILE A 69 -20.46 -14.32 18.25
C ILE A 69 -21.96 -14.13 18.49
N ARG A 70 -22.34 -13.69 19.69
CA ARG A 70 -23.77 -13.56 20.06
C ARG A 70 -24.44 -12.40 19.32
N ASP A 71 -23.71 -11.30 19.21
CA ASP A 71 -24.04 -10.09 18.48
C ASP A 71 -22.71 -9.41 18.10
N TYR A 72 -22.70 -8.54 17.09
CA TYR A 72 -21.47 -7.97 16.53
C TYR A 72 -21.06 -6.60 17.09
N PHE A 73 -21.87 -6.01 17.98
CA PHE A 73 -21.74 -4.60 18.35
C PHE A 73 -20.44 -4.29 19.10
N GLU A 74 -20.02 -5.15 20.02
CA GLU A 74 -18.80 -4.96 20.81
C GLU A 74 -17.54 -5.11 19.93
N GLU A 75 -17.54 -6.13 19.07
CA GLU A 75 -16.49 -6.41 18.11
C GLU A 75 -16.33 -5.26 17.12
N GLU A 76 -17.44 -4.80 16.52
CA GLU A 76 -17.45 -3.65 15.62
C GLU A 76 -16.84 -2.42 16.31
N PHE A 77 -17.26 -2.12 17.54
CA PHE A 77 -16.76 -0.98 18.30
C PHE A 77 -15.23 -1.04 18.48
N TRP A 78 -14.69 -2.18 18.92
CA TRP A 78 -13.24 -2.34 19.10
C TRP A 78 -12.46 -2.32 17.78
N ILE A 79 -13.03 -2.86 16.71
CA ILE A 79 -12.42 -2.81 15.37
C ILE A 79 -12.35 -1.36 14.89
N ARG A 80 -13.44 -0.59 15.01
CA ARG A 80 -13.46 0.84 14.65
C ARG A 80 -12.46 1.64 15.45
N GLN A 81 -12.42 1.46 16.77
CA GLN A 81 -11.39 2.10 17.59
C GLN A 81 -9.97 1.74 17.12
N GLY A 82 -9.73 0.47 16.78
CA GLY A 82 -8.43 0.05 16.25
C GLY A 82 -8.07 0.68 14.90
N ALA A 83 -9.03 0.72 13.98
CA ALA A 83 -8.84 1.23 12.61
C ALA A 83 -8.76 2.76 12.53
N GLU A 84 -9.62 3.45 13.28
CA GLU A 84 -9.82 4.89 13.19
C GLU A 84 -8.94 5.65 14.20
N ASP A 85 -8.88 5.18 15.46
CA ASP A 85 -8.19 5.90 16.53
C ASP A 85 -6.71 5.50 16.64
N LEU A 86 -6.38 4.22 16.45
CA LEU A 86 -5.02 3.70 16.69
C LEU A 86 -4.16 3.64 15.43
N CYS A 87 -4.74 3.46 14.24
CA CYS A 87 -4.00 3.52 12.99
C CYS A 87 -3.79 4.96 12.51
N MET A 88 -2.68 5.20 11.80
CA MET A 88 -2.36 6.50 11.24
C MET A 88 -1.57 6.38 9.91
N PRO A 89 -2.16 6.80 8.78
CA PRO A 89 -3.52 7.33 8.65
C PRO A 89 -4.58 6.31 9.10
N ALA A 90 -5.76 6.80 9.46
CA ALA A 90 -6.90 5.94 9.78
C ALA A 90 -7.17 4.99 8.61
N VAL A 91 -7.50 3.74 8.92
CA VAL A 91 -7.77 2.71 7.92
C VAL A 91 -9.27 2.55 7.77
N GLU A 92 -9.75 2.64 6.53
CA GLU A 92 -11.16 2.34 6.24
C GLU A 92 -11.39 0.82 6.32
N VAL A 93 -12.40 0.43 7.08
CA VAL A 93 -12.87 -0.95 7.18
C VAL A 93 -14.34 -1.04 6.81
N ARG A 94 -14.70 -2.08 6.07
CA ARG A 94 -16.10 -2.39 5.74
C ARG A 94 -16.51 -3.67 6.46
N PHE A 95 -17.75 -3.70 6.92
CA PHE A 95 -18.28 -4.81 7.67
C PHE A 95 -19.40 -5.50 6.90
N GLU A 96 -19.46 -6.81 7.00
CA GLU A 96 -20.59 -7.64 6.59
C GLU A 96 -20.86 -8.69 7.67
N VAL A 97 -22.11 -9.10 7.84
CA VAL A 97 -22.49 -10.13 8.82
C VAL A 97 -23.09 -11.34 8.13
N ILE A 98 -22.75 -12.53 8.62
CA ILE A 98 -23.35 -13.79 8.19
C ILE A 98 -23.90 -14.53 9.40
N GLU A 99 -25.19 -14.84 9.37
CA GLU A 99 -25.81 -15.60 10.45
C GLU A 99 -25.57 -17.11 10.27
N VAL A 100 -25.00 -17.74 11.28
CA VAL A 100 -24.74 -19.18 11.36
C VAL A 100 -25.35 -19.72 12.66
N LYS A 101 -26.43 -20.50 12.55
CA LYS A 101 -27.09 -21.15 13.70
C LYS A 101 -27.48 -20.17 14.83
N LYS A 102 -28.04 -19.00 14.49
CA LYS A 102 -28.41 -17.91 15.42
C LYS A 102 -27.23 -17.24 16.12
N ARG A 103 -26.05 -17.30 15.50
CA ARG A 103 -24.86 -16.56 15.89
C ARG A 103 -24.35 -15.82 14.67
N ASP A 104 -23.63 -14.75 14.89
CA ASP A 104 -23.07 -13.95 13.82
C ASP A 104 -21.63 -14.35 13.55
N ILE A 105 -21.23 -14.27 12.28
CA ILE A 105 -19.85 -14.22 11.85
C ILE A 105 -19.68 -12.85 11.22
N LEU A 106 -18.79 -12.05 11.80
CA LEU A 106 -18.52 -10.68 11.34
C LEU A 106 -17.32 -10.71 10.40
N LEU A 107 -17.55 -10.32 9.15
CA LEU A 107 -16.52 -10.14 8.13
C LEU A 107 -16.05 -8.70 8.18
N VAL A 108 -14.75 -8.52 8.36
CA VAL A 108 -14.11 -7.21 8.40
C VAL A 108 -13.19 -7.09 7.19
N HIS A 109 -13.65 -6.38 6.18
CA HIS A 109 -12.86 -6.11 4.99
C HIS A 109 -11.93 -4.93 5.28
N VAL A 110 -10.63 -5.20 5.25
CA VAL A 110 -9.57 -4.20 5.39
C VAL A 110 -9.02 -3.92 4.00
N SER A 111 -9.20 -2.70 3.50
CA SER A 111 -8.63 -2.30 2.22
C SER A 111 -7.11 -2.13 2.32
N GLU A 112 -6.40 -2.40 1.23
CA GLU A 112 -5.03 -1.90 1.09
C GLU A 112 -5.06 -0.37 1.21
N SER A 113 -4.17 0.19 2.03
CA SER A 113 -4.14 1.63 2.21
C SER A 113 -3.52 2.32 1.00
N GLU A 114 -4.21 3.33 0.48
CA GLU A 114 -3.67 4.25 -0.54
C GLU A 114 -2.60 5.18 0.04
N ARG A 115 -2.44 5.26 1.36
CA ARG A 115 -1.48 6.13 2.05
C ARG A 115 -0.64 5.34 3.03
N LYS A 116 0.45 4.76 2.52
CA LYS A 116 1.40 3.95 3.27
C LYS A 116 2.65 4.77 3.61
N PRO A 117 3.37 4.40 4.67
CA PRO A 117 3.03 3.38 5.66
C PRO A 117 1.92 3.85 6.63
N VAL A 118 1.00 2.94 6.94
CA VAL A 118 0.11 3.01 8.09
C VAL A 118 0.90 2.65 9.34
N PHE A 119 0.84 3.51 10.35
CA PHE A 119 1.47 3.30 11.64
C PHE A 119 0.43 3.04 12.73
N LEU A 120 0.76 2.16 13.67
CA LEU A 120 0.05 2.01 14.92
C LEU A 120 0.59 3.02 15.96
N LYS A 121 -0.31 3.76 16.60
CA LYS A 121 0.01 4.61 17.75
C LYS A 121 0.30 3.71 18.96
N HIS A 122 1.55 3.67 19.41
CA HIS A 122 1.93 2.89 20.59
C HIS A 122 2.75 3.73 21.57
N LYS A 123 2.08 4.27 22.59
CA LYS A 123 2.67 5.17 23.59
C LYS A 123 3.39 6.36 22.93
N LYS A 124 4.71 6.47 23.10
CA LYS A 124 5.56 7.53 22.54
C LYS A 124 6.18 7.18 21.17
N LYS A 125 5.88 6.01 20.61
CA LYS A 125 6.47 5.54 19.35
C LYS A 125 5.36 5.16 18.37
N ARG A 126 5.72 5.19 17.08
CA ARG A 126 4.89 4.72 15.97
C ARG A 126 5.56 3.50 15.38
N VAL A 127 4.81 2.43 15.19
CA VAL A 127 5.30 1.15 14.66
C VAL A 127 4.39 0.77 13.50
N ALA A 128 4.96 0.41 12.35
CA ALA A 128 4.18 -0.16 11.26
C ALA A 128 4.39 -1.66 11.24
N PHE A 129 3.33 -2.39 10.89
CA PHE A 129 3.35 -3.83 10.71
C PHE A 129 3.09 -4.16 9.25
N ILE A 130 3.58 -5.32 8.82
CA ILE A 130 3.28 -5.92 7.52
C ILE A 130 2.95 -7.38 7.69
N ARG A 131 2.20 -7.92 6.73
CA ARG A 131 2.03 -9.35 6.58
C ARG A 131 3.28 -9.96 5.94
N GLN A 132 3.76 -11.03 6.55
CA GLN A 132 4.72 -11.94 5.98
C GLN A 132 4.17 -13.36 6.14
N HIS A 133 3.45 -13.83 5.11
CA HIS A 133 2.56 -15.00 5.21
C HIS A 133 1.45 -14.75 6.25
N GLU A 134 1.23 -15.67 7.17
CA GLU A 134 0.24 -15.56 8.25
C GLU A 134 0.67 -14.62 9.40
N GLU A 135 1.95 -14.23 9.47
CA GLU A 135 2.46 -13.45 10.60
C GLU A 135 2.49 -11.93 10.37
N ASN A 136 2.31 -11.20 11.47
CA ASN A 136 2.52 -9.75 11.53
C ASN A 136 3.93 -9.40 11.99
N VAL A 137 4.73 -8.86 11.07
CA VAL A 137 6.13 -8.49 11.33
C VAL A 137 6.27 -6.97 11.38
N VAL A 138 7.15 -6.48 12.27
CA VAL A 138 7.49 -5.06 12.33
C VAL A 138 8.23 -4.65 11.05
N ALA A 139 7.75 -3.60 10.37
CA ALA A 139 8.37 -3.11 9.15
C ALA A 139 9.76 -2.49 9.45
N SER A 140 10.77 -2.92 8.70
CA SER A 140 12.12 -2.35 8.78
C SER A 140 12.15 -0.91 8.24
N PRO A 141 13.15 -0.09 8.61
CA PRO A 141 13.33 1.25 8.05
C PRO A 141 13.39 1.28 6.51
N GLU A 142 14.01 0.29 5.88
CA GLU A 142 14.10 0.16 4.42
C GLU A 142 12.72 -0.11 3.82
N ARG A 143 11.96 -1.03 4.42
CA ARG A 143 10.61 -1.35 3.96
C ARG A 143 9.65 -0.17 4.12
N LEU A 144 9.76 0.57 5.23
CA LEU A 144 9.01 1.81 5.46
C LEU A 144 9.31 2.87 4.38
N ARG A 145 10.57 3.01 3.96
CA ARG A 145 10.96 3.94 2.89
C ARG A 145 10.35 3.54 1.55
N LEU A 146 10.35 2.25 1.22
CA LEU A 146 9.75 1.74 -0.02
C LEU A 146 8.24 2.01 -0.05
N MET A 147 7.53 1.72 1.04
CA MET A 147 6.08 1.99 1.15
C MET A 147 5.74 3.47 0.94
N ALA A 148 6.52 4.37 1.55
CA ALA A 148 6.32 5.81 1.43
C ALA A 148 6.57 6.34 0.01
N MET A 149 7.27 5.57 -0.83
CA MET A 149 7.49 5.87 -2.25
C MET A 149 6.37 5.31 -3.13
N GLU A 150 5.80 4.14 -2.80
CA GLU A 150 4.76 3.45 -3.57
C GLU A 150 3.40 4.16 -3.55
N THR A 151 2.97 4.71 -2.42
CA THR A 151 1.66 5.41 -2.31
C THR A 151 1.63 6.83 -2.87
N ARG A 152 2.68 7.21 -3.59
CA ARG A 152 2.63 8.40 -4.42
C ARG A 152 2.13 7.96 -5.79
N ASP A 153 0.82 7.98 -5.99
CA ASP A 153 0.21 8.21 -7.31
C ASP A 153 0.51 9.65 -7.76
N THR A 154 1.80 9.96 -7.80
CA THR A 154 2.35 11.04 -8.57
C THR A 154 2.77 10.40 -9.87
N GLU A 155 1.93 10.56 -10.90
CA GLU A 155 2.36 11.35 -12.04
C GLU A 155 3.53 12.21 -11.58
N ILE A 156 4.74 11.82 -11.98
CA ILE A 156 6.02 12.31 -11.49
C ILE A 156 6.03 13.85 -11.52
N THR A 157 5.46 14.44 -10.48
CA THR A 157 5.66 15.80 -10.05
C THR A 157 6.57 15.61 -8.86
N PHE A 158 7.75 15.07 -9.12
CA PHE A 158 8.84 15.22 -8.19
C PHE A 158 8.92 16.73 -7.92
N GLU A 159 8.72 17.15 -6.69
CA GLU A 159 9.62 18.18 -6.20
C GLU A 159 11.01 17.56 -6.28
N TYR A 160 11.62 17.70 -7.45
CA TYR A 160 12.95 17.24 -7.74
C TYR A 160 13.82 17.84 -6.64
N GLY A 161 14.51 17.00 -5.88
CA GLY A 161 15.41 17.48 -4.84
C GLY A 161 16.49 18.37 -5.46
N ALA A 162 17.27 19.08 -4.64
CA ALA A 162 18.31 19.98 -5.13
C ALA A 162 19.29 19.33 -6.14
N LYS A 163 19.52 18.01 -6.05
CA LYS A 163 20.36 17.27 -7.01
C LYS A 163 19.64 17.01 -8.34
N GLU A 164 18.38 16.60 -8.31
CA GLU A 164 17.58 16.39 -9.52
C GLU A 164 17.26 17.71 -10.26
N GLN A 165 17.04 18.81 -9.53
CA GLN A 165 16.88 20.14 -10.15
C GLN A 165 18.13 20.56 -10.92
N ARG A 166 19.32 20.35 -10.33
CA ARG A 166 20.60 20.62 -11.00
C ARG A 166 20.79 19.74 -12.23
N LEU A 167 20.46 18.45 -12.12
CA LEU A 167 20.51 17.51 -13.24
C LEU A 167 19.67 18.02 -14.42
N PHE A 168 18.43 18.44 -14.16
CA PHE A 168 17.52 18.86 -15.22
C PHE A 168 17.80 20.23 -15.78
N GLN A 169 18.24 21.16 -14.93
CA GLN A 169 18.73 22.44 -15.42
C GLN A 169 19.88 22.20 -16.40
N TYR A 170 20.85 21.36 -16.01
CA TYR A 170 21.95 21.01 -16.88
C TYR A 170 21.48 20.32 -18.18
N LEU A 171 20.57 19.35 -18.09
CA LEU A 171 20.04 18.66 -19.28
C LEU A 171 19.24 19.59 -20.20
N ARG A 172 18.56 20.62 -19.69
CA ARG A 172 17.90 21.63 -20.52
C ARG A 172 18.89 22.54 -21.24
N GLU A 173 20.02 22.84 -20.62
CA GLU A 173 21.05 23.73 -21.16
C GLU A 173 22.02 22.99 -22.12
N HIS A 174 22.33 21.73 -21.84
CA HIS A 174 23.38 20.96 -22.53
C HIS A 174 22.89 19.68 -23.23
N GLY A 175 21.63 19.28 -23.04
CA GLY A 175 20.99 18.15 -23.73
C GLY A 175 21.29 16.76 -23.15
N GLU A 176 22.50 16.52 -22.68
CA GLU A 176 22.97 15.20 -22.26
C GLU A 176 23.97 15.28 -21.09
N ILE A 177 24.11 14.21 -20.31
CA ILE A 177 25.06 14.15 -19.20
C ILE A 177 25.52 12.72 -18.92
N SER A 178 26.76 12.54 -18.47
CA SER A 178 27.25 11.25 -17.96
C SER A 178 27.02 11.13 -16.45
N ALA A 179 27.12 9.91 -15.90
CA ALA A 179 27.04 9.70 -14.45
C ALA A 179 28.12 10.48 -13.67
N GLU A 180 29.32 10.58 -14.23
CA GLU A 180 30.40 11.39 -13.65
C GLU A 180 30.12 12.90 -13.74
N GLY A 181 29.56 13.37 -14.86
CA GLY A 181 29.12 14.76 -15.02
C GLY A 181 28.07 15.12 -13.98
N PHE A 182 27.09 14.24 -13.78
CA PHE A 182 26.04 14.45 -12.78
C PHE A 182 26.59 14.49 -11.36
N ALA A 183 27.50 13.57 -11.01
CA ALA A 183 28.16 13.53 -9.71
C ALA A 183 28.85 14.87 -9.38
N LYS A 184 29.56 15.45 -10.36
CA LYS A 184 30.27 16.72 -10.22
C LYS A 184 29.32 17.90 -10.02
N ILE A 185 28.30 18.07 -10.86
CA ILE A 185 27.40 19.23 -10.78
C ILE A 185 26.50 19.19 -9.54
N ALA A 186 26.16 17.99 -9.05
CA ALA A 186 25.29 17.83 -7.90
C ALA A 186 26.04 17.74 -6.56
N GLY A 187 27.37 17.57 -6.58
CA GLY A 187 28.19 17.40 -5.38
C GLY A 187 27.90 16.09 -4.65
N ILE A 188 27.68 15.00 -5.40
CA ILE A 188 27.31 13.68 -4.88
C ILE A 188 28.32 12.61 -5.35
N SER A 189 28.33 11.44 -4.70
CA SER A 189 29.19 10.34 -5.14
C SER A 189 28.72 9.77 -6.49
N ALA A 190 29.66 9.21 -7.26
CA ALA A 190 29.37 8.55 -8.53
C ALA A 190 28.30 7.44 -8.38
N THR A 191 28.35 6.68 -7.29
CA THR A 191 27.35 5.65 -6.98
C THR A 191 25.94 6.23 -6.81
N VAL A 192 25.81 7.38 -6.12
CA VAL A 192 24.51 8.05 -5.94
C VAL A 192 24.02 8.64 -7.26
N ALA A 193 24.92 9.21 -8.06
CA ALA A 193 24.61 9.72 -9.40
C ALA A 193 24.09 8.60 -10.31
N SER A 194 24.83 7.50 -10.45
CA SER A 194 24.43 6.34 -11.27
C SER A 194 23.09 5.75 -10.83
N ARG A 195 22.87 5.57 -9.53
CA ARG A 195 21.60 5.03 -9.02
C ARG A 195 20.42 5.94 -9.33
N THR A 196 20.61 7.25 -9.21
CA THR A 196 19.57 8.24 -9.48
C THR A 196 19.24 8.30 -10.98
N LEU A 197 20.25 8.29 -11.85
CA LEU A 197 20.07 8.23 -13.30
C LEU A 197 19.36 6.93 -13.73
N ALA A 198 19.75 5.79 -13.17
CA ALA A 198 19.08 4.52 -13.44
C ALA A 198 17.61 4.53 -13.00
N ALA A 199 17.29 5.16 -11.86
CA ALA A 199 15.90 5.32 -11.41
C ALA A 199 15.08 6.18 -12.38
N LEU A 200 15.66 7.27 -12.89
CA LEU A 200 15.01 8.16 -13.86
C LEU A 200 14.86 7.52 -15.25
N VAL A 201 15.75 6.61 -15.63
CA VAL A 201 15.58 5.78 -16.83
C VAL A 201 14.45 4.78 -16.64
N LYS A 202 14.39 4.12 -15.47
CA LYS A 202 13.33 3.17 -15.14
C LYS A 202 11.94 3.82 -15.17
N THR A 203 11.84 5.08 -14.77
CA THR A 203 10.57 5.83 -14.78
C THR A 203 10.19 6.38 -16.15
N GLY A 204 11.05 6.22 -17.17
CA GLY A 204 10.85 6.78 -18.50
C GLY A 204 11.14 8.28 -18.61
N THR A 205 11.62 8.93 -17.55
CA THR A 205 11.98 10.36 -17.57
C THR A 205 13.23 10.63 -18.41
N LEU A 206 14.20 9.74 -18.34
CA LEU A 206 15.44 9.82 -19.12
C LEU A 206 15.61 8.59 -20.02
N SER A 207 16.29 8.78 -21.14
CA SER A 207 16.83 7.71 -21.99
C SER A 207 18.35 7.64 -21.83
N VAL A 208 18.90 6.43 -21.96
CA VAL A 208 20.35 6.18 -21.94
C VAL A 208 20.84 5.76 -23.32
N PHE A 209 22.00 6.26 -23.72
CA PHE A 209 22.70 5.86 -24.94
C PHE A 209 24.22 5.83 -24.73
N PHE A 210 24.93 5.12 -25.59
CA PHE A 210 26.38 4.97 -25.51
C PHE A 210 27.09 5.84 -26.54
N ARG A 211 28.14 6.56 -26.12
CA ARG A 211 29.05 7.29 -26.99
C ARG A 211 30.49 7.13 -26.50
N GLU A 212 31.41 6.80 -27.40
CA GLU A 212 32.86 6.69 -27.11
C GLU A 212 33.19 5.85 -25.85
N LYS A 213 32.49 4.72 -25.66
CA LYS A 213 32.61 3.80 -24.51
C LYS A 213 32.12 4.35 -23.16
N GLN A 214 31.34 5.44 -23.16
CA GLN A 214 30.70 5.98 -21.96
C GLN A 214 29.18 6.10 -22.15
N GLU A 215 28.44 5.92 -21.06
CA GLU A 215 26.99 6.12 -20.99
C GLU A 215 26.64 7.60 -20.81
N TYR A 216 25.68 8.06 -21.61
CA TYR A 216 25.07 9.38 -21.51
C TYR A 216 23.56 9.25 -21.34
N PHE A 217 22.99 10.21 -20.63
CA PHE A 217 21.58 10.28 -20.29
C PHE A 217 21.01 11.60 -20.80
N CYS A 218 19.82 11.56 -21.39
CA CYS A 218 19.07 12.73 -21.87
C CYS A 218 17.58 12.55 -21.58
N PHE A 219 16.77 13.59 -21.74
CA PHE A 219 15.31 13.45 -21.62
C PHE A 219 14.77 12.49 -22.68
N THR A 220 13.88 11.58 -22.28
CA THR A 220 13.16 10.74 -23.22
C THR A 220 12.27 11.63 -24.10
N VAL A 221 12.48 11.60 -25.42
CA VAL A 221 11.60 12.28 -26.36
C VAL A 221 10.33 11.44 -26.50
N SER A 222 9.19 11.96 -26.05
CA SER A 222 7.89 11.41 -26.42
C SER A 222 7.67 11.70 -27.90
N ASP A 223 7.59 10.65 -28.73
CA ASP A 223 7.19 10.77 -30.13
C ASP A 223 5.78 11.40 -30.21
N ASN A 224 5.72 12.71 -30.47
CA ASN A 224 4.52 13.35 -30.95
C ASN A 224 4.55 13.29 -32.49
N LYS A 225 4.00 12.22 -33.07
CA LYS A 225 3.65 12.20 -34.51
C LYS A 225 2.20 12.65 -34.66
N GLU A 226 1.99 13.89 -35.06
CA GLU A 226 0.82 14.27 -35.87
C GLU A 226 0.95 13.63 -37.27
N PRO A 227 -0.15 13.20 -37.91
CA PRO A 227 -0.94 14.12 -38.73
C PRO A 227 -2.46 13.88 -38.64
N GLN A 228 -3.24 14.92 -38.29
CA GLN A 228 -4.63 14.98 -38.72
C GLN A 228 -4.67 15.50 -40.15
N THR A 229 -4.90 14.58 -41.07
CA THR A 229 -5.41 14.87 -42.40
C THR A 229 -6.79 15.49 -42.23
N VAL A 230 -6.97 16.77 -42.57
CA VAL A 230 -8.29 17.34 -42.84
C VAL A 230 -8.32 17.66 -44.33
N SER A 231 -8.85 16.71 -45.08
CA SER A 231 -9.47 16.98 -46.38
C SER A 231 -10.87 17.54 -46.11
N GLU A 232 -11.12 18.77 -46.55
CA GLU A 232 -12.41 19.39 -46.93
C GLU A 232 -12.11 20.90 -47.02
N THR A 233 -11.85 21.45 -48.21
CA THR A 233 -12.84 21.73 -49.25
C THR A 233 -12.17 21.95 -50.60
#